data_AF-A0AAE1EEA5-F1
#
_entry.id   AF-A0AAE1EEA5-F1
#
_cell.length_a   1.000
_cell.length_b   1.000
_cell.length_c   1.000
_cell.angle_alpha   90.00
_cell.angle_beta   90.00
_cell.angle_gamma   90.00
#
_symmetry.space_group_name_H-M   'P 1'
#
loop_
_entity.id
_entity.type
_entity.pdbx_description
1 polymer ?
#
loop_
_entity_poly.entity_id
_entity_poly.type
_entity_poly.pdbx_seq_one_letter_code
_entity_poly.pdbx_strand_id
1 'polypeptide(L)'
;MSTVNGGAAVQHPEEAQPSQYFNLFWTDERWNHLVIETNRYANVQGPPEKWLPVTVADLKSFMGLILTMGILSTGVLTDYWRTSKRLF
;
A
#
# COMPACT_ATOMS: atom_id res chain seq x y z
N MET A 1 -19.91 37.50 -4.20
CA MET A 1 -18.61 36.82 -4.36
C MET A 1 -18.50 35.74 -3.30
N SER A 2 -18.62 34.47 -3.68
CA SER A 2 -18.45 33.34 -2.76
C SER A 2 -16.96 33.01 -2.70
N THR A 3 -16.36 33.16 -1.53
CA THR A 3 -15.00 32.70 -1.25
C THR A 3 -15.03 31.18 -1.14
N VAL A 4 -14.72 30.50 -2.25
CA VAL A 4 -14.55 29.05 -2.25
C VAL A 4 -13.23 28.78 -1.52
N ASN A 5 -13.31 28.42 -0.24
CA ASN A 5 -12.15 28.03 0.53
C ASN A 5 -11.60 26.72 -0.08
N GLY A 6 -10.45 26.77 -0.74
CA GLY A 6 -9.83 25.65 -1.47
C GLY A 6 -9.26 24.52 -0.59
N GLY A 7 -9.93 24.18 0.51
CA GLY A 7 -9.52 23.13 1.45
C GLY A 7 -10.24 21.80 1.22
N ALA A 8 -9.76 20.74 1.87
CA ALA A 8 -10.43 19.45 1.87
C ALA A 8 -11.81 19.55 2.55
N ALA A 9 -12.83 18.94 1.94
CA ALA A 9 -14.19 18.91 2.51
C ALA A 9 -14.33 17.92 3.69
N VAL A 10 -13.35 17.03 3.88
CA VAL A 10 -13.32 16.05 4.96
C VAL A 10 -12.82 16.71 6.24
N GLN A 11 -13.62 16.60 7.31
CA GLN A 11 -13.19 16.97 8.65
C GLN A 11 -12.16 15.96 9.16
N HIS A 12 -11.08 16.46 9.74
CA HIS A 12 -10.03 15.65 10.34
C HIS A 12 -9.57 16.30 11.65
N PRO A 13 -9.00 15.53 12.59
CA PRO A 13 -8.35 16.10 13.77
C PRO A 13 -7.27 17.11 13.38
N GLU A 14 -7.03 18.09 14.26
CA GLU A 14 -5.95 19.08 14.07
C GLU A 14 -4.57 18.39 14.00
N GLU A 15 -4.37 17.33 14.78
CA GLU A 15 -3.16 16.51 14.80
C GLU A 15 -3.36 15.15 14.10
N ALA A 16 -3.94 15.17 12.90
CA ALA A 16 -4.16 13.94 12.15
C ALA A 16 -2.83 13.33 11.67
N GLN A 17 -2.64 12.04 11.96
CA GLN A 17 -1.51 11.25 11.49
C GLN A 17 -1.60 10.99 9.98
N PRO A 18 -0.48 10.87 9.25
CA PRO A 18 -0.49 10.56 7.82
C PRO A 18 -1.31 9.31 7.46
N SER A 19 -1.31 8.30 8.34
CA SER A 19 -2.11 7.09 8.19
C SER A 19 -3.62 7.35 8.20
N GLN A 20 -4.09 8.36 8.94
CA GLN A 20 -5.51 8.71 8.97
C GLN A 20 -5.99 9.28 7.64
N TYR A 21 -5.18 10.13 7.00
CA TYR A 21 -5.47 10.63 5.65
C TYR A 21 -5.40 9.52 4.61
N PHE A 22 -4.41 8.63 4.72
CA PHE A 22 -4.28 7.50 3.81
C PHE A 22 -5.50 6.57 3.87
N ASN A 23 -6.03 6.32 5.06
CA ASN A 23 -7.20 5.48 5.28
C ASN A 23 -8.50 6.09 4.71
N LEU A 24 -8.55 7.39 4.41
CA LEU A 24 -9.68 8.00 3.70
C LEU A 24 -9.84 7.42 2.28
N PHE A 25 -8.73 7.06 1.66
CA PHE A 25 -8.69 6.50 0.31
C PHE A 25 -8.59 4.97 0.32
N TRP A 26 -7.93 4.39 1.32
CA TRP A 26 -7.75 2.94 1.47
C TRP A 26 -8.57 2.41 2.66
N THR A 27 -9.89 2.32 2.45
CA THR A 27 -10.84 1.77 3.43
C THR A 27 -10.64 0.28 3.64
N ASP A 28 -11.14 -0.25 4.76
CA ASP A 28 -11.09 -1.69 5.07
C ASP A 28 -11.79 -2.54 4.00
N GLU A 29 -12.88 -2.03 3.42
CA GLU A 29 -13.57 -2.68 2.29
C GLU A 29 -12.64 -2.84 1.08
N ARG A 30 -11.86 -1.80 0.72
CA ARG A 30 -10.91 -1.87 -0.38
C ARG A 30 -9.79 -2.87 -0.09
N TRP A 31 -9.27 -2.89 1.14
CA TRP A 31 -8.30 -3.89 1.54
C TRP A 31 -8.84 -5.31 1.39
N ASN A 32 -10.04 -5.57 1.90
CA ASN A 32 -10.68 -6.88 1.80
C ASN A 32 -10.94 -7.27 0.35
N HIS A 33 -11.39 -6.34 -0.48
CA HIS A 33 -11.62 -6.60 -1.91
C HIS A 33 -10.32 -7.00 -2.62
N LEU A 34 -9.20 -6.31 -2.35
CA LEU A 34 -7.90 -6.68 -2.91
C LEU A 34 -7.45 -8.08 -2.46
N VAL A 35 -7.64 -8.42 -1.18
CA VAL A 35 -7.33 -9.76 -0.65
C VAL A 35 -8.13 -10.84 -1.39
N ILE A 36 -9.45 -10.65 -1.50
CA ILE A 36 -10.36 -11.60 -2.15
C ILE A 36 -9.93 -11.82 -3.59
N GLU A 37 -9.73 -10.74 -4.33
CA GLU A 37 -9.39 -10.81 -5.75
C GLU A 37 -8.01 -11.41 -6.01
N THR A 38 -7.02 -11.09 -5.17
CA THR A 38 -5.66 -11.64 -5.29
C THR A 38 -5.66 -13.15 -5.06
N ASN A 39 -6.35 -13.62 -4.02
CA ASN A 39 -6.47 -15.05 -3.74
C ASN A 39 -7.31 -15.79 -4.79
N ARG A 40 -8.40 -15.17 -5.27
CA ARG A 40 -9.22 -15.70 -6.36
C ARG A 40 -8.38 -15.92 -7.62
N TYR A 41 -7.57 -14.92 -7.99
CA TYR A 41 -6.70 -15.01 -9.15
C TYR A 41 -5.66 -16.14 -9.00
N ALA A 42 -5.03 -16.26 -7.84
CA ALA A 42 -4.06 -17.35 -7.58
C ALA A 42 -4.70 -18.74 -7.73
N ASN A 43 -5.92 -18.93 -7.24
CA ASN A 43 -6.66 -20.18 -7.38
C ASN A 43 -6.97 -20.52 -8.85
N VAL A 44 -7.29 -19.51 -9.67
CA VAL A 44 -7.59 -19.70 -11.10
C VAL A 44 -6.33 -20.03 -11.90
N GLN A 45 -5.20 -19.38 -11.61
CA GLN A 45 -3.95 -19.59 -12.36
C GLN A 45 -3.22 -20.89 -12.00
N GLY A 46 -3.61 -21.54 -10.90
CA GLY A 46 -2.82 -22.61 -10.30
C GLY A 46 -1.73 -21.99 -9.43
N PRO A 47 -1.92 -21.96 -8.10
CA PRO A 47 -0.96 -21.33 -7.22
C PRO A 47 0.40 -22.06 -7.30
N PRO A 48 1.53 -21.33 -7.25
CA PRO A 48 2.84 -21.95 -7.03
C PRO A 48 2.83 -22.87 -5.81
N GLU A 49 3.70 -23.88 -5.79
CA GLU A 49 3.76 -24.90 -4.71
C GLU A 49 3.87 -24.31 -3.28
N LYS A 50 4.38 -23.08 -3.16
CA LYS A 50 4.58 -22.36 -1.89
C LYS A 50 3.64 -21.17 -1.69
N TRP A 51 2.59 -21.03 -2.49
CA TRP A 51 1.63 -19.96 -2.33
C TRP A 51 0.84 -20.13 -1.04
N LEU A 52 0.74 -19.06 -0.27
CA LEU A 52 -0.12 -18.97 0.89
C LEU A 52 -1.22 -17.95 0.60
N PRO A 53 -2.46 -18.17 1.09
CA PRO A 53 -3.51 -17.18 0.98
C PRO A 53 -3.05 -15.83 1.56
N VAL A 54 -3.11 -14.80 0.73
CA VAL A 54 -2.74 -13.43 1.08
C VAL A 54 -3.71 -12.88 2.12
N THR A 55 -3.19 -12.18 3.12
CA THR A 55 -3.98 -11.49 4.14
C THR A 55 -3.96 -9.96 3.93
N VAL A 56 -4.81 -9.23 4.67
CA VAL A 56 -4.78 -7.76 4.67
C VAL A 56 -3.41 -7.24 5.14
N ALA A 57 -2.78 -7.92 6.11
CA ALA A 57 -1.47 -7.53 6.61
C ALA A 57 -0.38 -7.67 5.53
N ASP A 58 -0.43 -8.73 4.72
CA ASP A 58 0.49 -8.94 3.61
C ASP A 58 0.36 -7.83 2.56
N LEU A 59 -0.87 -7.48 2.17
CA LEU A 59 -1.11 -6.39 1.20
C LEU A 59 -0.74 -5.01 1.74
N LYS A 60 -1.00 -4.73 3.02
CA LYS A 60 -0.55 -3.47 3.65
C LYS A 60 0.97 -3.39 3.70
N SER A 61 1.66 -4.51 3.97
CA SER A 61 3.13 -4.58 3.96
C SER A 61 3.68 -4.37 2.55
N PHE A 62 3.07 -5.01 1.55
CA PHE A 62 3.42 -4.82 0.14
C PHE A 62 3.19 -3.37 -0.32
N MET A 63 2.09 -2.74 0.08
CA MET A 63 1.84 -1.32 -0.19
C MET A 63 2.89 -0.42 0.48
N GLY A 64 3.25 -0.70 1.73
CA GLY A 64 4.31 0.02 2.44
C GLY A 64 5.65 -0.06 1.71
N LEU A 65 5.96 -1.22 1.11
CA LEU A 65 7.11 -1.38 0.25
C LEU A 65 7.01 -0.52 -1.02
N ILE A 66 5.88 -0.52 -1.73
CA ILE A 66 5.67 0.31 -2.93
C ILE A 66 5.85 1.79 -2.60
N LEU A 67 5.26 2.27 -1.50
CA LEU A 67 5.40 3.65 -1.06
C LEU A 67 6.86 3.99 -0.75
N THR A 68 7.56 3.08 -0.08
CA THR A 68 8.99 3.22 0.20
C THR A 68 9.81 3.30 -1.09
N MET A 69 9.51 2.48 -2.10
CA MET A 69 10.15 2.55 -3.42
C MET A 69 9.85 3.86 -4.15
N GLY A 70 8.66 4.42 -3.97
CA GLY A 70 8.30 5.74 -4.50
C GLY A 70 9.07 6.88 -3.85
N ILE A 71 9.42 6.74 -2.56
CA ILE A 71 10.19 7.74 -1.80
C ILE A 71 11.70 7.57 -2.04
N LEU A 72 12.19 6.33 -1.98
CA LEU A 72 13.60 5.96 -2.10
C LEU A 72 13.84 5.36 -3.48
N SER A 73 13.97 6.19 -4.52
CA SER A 73 14.22 5.67 -5.87
C SER A 73 15.62 5.04 -5.97
N THR A 74 15.69 3.73 -6.13
CA THR A 74 16.93 3.04 -6.53
C THR A 74 17.03 2.98 -8.06
N GLY A 75 18.25 2.85 -8.58
CA GLY A 75 18.48 2.75 -10.02
C GLY A 75 17.98 1.44 -10.64
N VAL A 76 17.80 0.38 -9.84
CA VAL A 76 17.38 -0.95 -10.29
C VAL A 76 16.45 -1.60 -9.26
N LEU A 77 15.36 -2.22 -9.72
CA LEU A 77 14.36 -2.88 -8.86
C LEU A 77 14.95 -3.94 -7.93
N THR A 78 16.00 -4.65 -8.36
CA THR A 78 16.66 -5.68 -7.56
C THR A 78 17.37 -5.12 -6.34
N ASP A 79 17.72 -3.83 -6.34
CA ASP A 79 18.42 -3.20 -5.21
C ASP A 79 17.52 -3.09 -3.97
N TYR A 80 16.19 -3.05 -4.11
CA TYR A 80 15.27 -3.07 -2.97
C TYR A 80 15.29 -4.37 -2.18
N TRP A 81 15.75 -5.45 -2.79
CA TRP A 81 15.78 -6.80 -2.22
C TRP A 81 17.19 -7.21 -1.79
N ARG A 82 18.15 -6.29 -1.87
CA ARG A 82 19.56 -6.58 -1.63
C ARG A 82 19.85 -6.59 -0.13
N THR A 83 20.25 -7.74 0.38
CA THR A 83 20.62 -7.93 1.79
C THR A 83 22.06 -7.54 2.11
N SER A 84 22.94 -7.42 1.09
CA SER A 84 24.30 -6.95 1.32
C SER A 84 24.29 -5.46 1.65
N LYS A 85 24.86 -5.09 2.79
CA LYS A 85 25.12 -3.68 3.11
C LYS A 85 26.15 -3.15 2.10
N ARG A 86 25.72 -2.36 1.11
CA ARG A 86 26.66 -1.48 0.41
C ARG A 86 26.92 -0.31 1.36
N LEU A 87 27.85 -0.52 2.29
CA LEU A 87 28.66 0.60 2.76
C LEU A 87 29.41 1.09 1.51
N PHE A 88 29.38 2.41 1.34
CA PHE A 88 30.08 3.19 0.31
C PHE A 88 31.23 2.44 -0.39
#